data_AF-A8DW43-F1
#
_entry.id   AF-A8DW43-F1
#
_cell.length_a   1.000
_cell.length_b   1.000
_cell.length_c   1.000
_cell.angle_alpha   90.00
_cell.angle_beta   90.00
_cell.angle_gamma   90.00
#
_symmetry.space_group_name_H-M   'P 1'
#
loop_
_entity.id
_entity.type
_entity.pdbx_description
1 polymer ?
#
loop_
_entity_poly.entity_id
_entity_poly.type
_entity_poly.pdbx_seq_one_letter_code
_entity_poly.pdbx_strand_id
1 'polypeptide(L)'
;YMYWTMVQQLAHHTVNGCPVEAGDMMGSGTISGPTKDSYGSMLELTWKGQNPIQMNDGSERKFINDNDTVIMRAHCENDEIRIGFGDCIGKVLPAFEFKK
;
A
#
# COMPACT_ATOMS: atom_id res chain seq x y z
N TYR A 1 3.75 0.13 13.84
CA TYR A 1 2.28 0.31 13.82
C TYR A 1 1.52 -0.98 13.54
N MET A 2 2.08 -1.95 12.83
CA MET A 2 1.46 -3.28 12.69
C MET A 2 1.16 -3.90 14.06
N TYR A 3 -0.07 -4.38 14.23
CA TYR A 3 -0.52 -5.01 15.48
C TYR A 3 -0.02 -6.46 15.59
N TRP A 4 0.02 -7.17 14.47
CA TRP A 4 0.51 -8.55 14.38
C TRP A 4 1.89 -8.58 13.73
N THR A 5 2.78 -9.39 14.30
CA THR A 5 4.14 -9.62 13.75
C THR A 5 4.12 -10.64 12.63
N MET A 6 5.15 -10.63 11.77
CA MET A 6 5.29 -11.62 10.68
C MET A 6 5.32 -13.06 11.20
N VAL A 7 5.94 -13.30 12.36
CA VAL A 7 6.01 -14.63 12.97
C VAL A 7 4.63 -15.12 13.47
N GLN A 8 3.79 -14.21 13.97
CA GLN A 8 2.41 -14.55 14.36
C GLN A 8 1.53 -14.81 13.12
N GLN A 9 1.69 -14.02 12.06
CA GLN A 9 0.97 -14.21 10.80
C GLN A 9 1.29 -15.59 10.19
N LEU A 10 2.58 -15.95 10.11
CA LEU A 10 3.01 -17.24 9.58
C LEU A 10 2.52 -18.40 10.45
N ALA A 11 2.70 -18.31 11.77
CA ALA A 11 2.24 -19.35 12.69
C ALA A 11 0.72 -19.59 12.58
N HIS A 12 -0.07 -18.52 12.44
CA HIS A 12 -1.51 -18.64 12.24
C HIS A 12 -1.86 -19.21 10.87
N HIS A 13 -1.16 -18.82 9.80
CA HIS A 13 -1.38 -19.37 8.45
C HIS A 13 -1.18 -20.90 8.43
N THR A 14 -0.16 -21.40 9.13
CA THR A 14 0.18 -22.83 9.11
C THR A 14 -0.52 -23.66 10.18
N VAL A 15 -1.36 -23.06 11.04
CA VAL A 15 -1.91 -23.74 12.23
C VAL A 15 -2.80 -24.95 11.89
N ASN A 16 -3.42 -24.96 10.70
CA ASN A 16 -4.31 -26.03 10.23
C ASN A 16 -3.62 -27.01 9.27
N GLY A 17 -2.30 -26.93 9.11
CA GLY A 17 -1.54 -27.76 8.18
C GLY A 17 -1.46 -27.20 6.76
N CYS A 18 -1.83 -25.93 6.52
CA CYS A 18 -1.58 -25.27 5.24
C CYS A 18 -0.07 -25.28 4.92
N PRO A 19 0.36 -25.87 3.79
CA PRO A 19 1.77 -25.86 3.40
C PRO A 19 2.21 -24.46 2.96
N VAL A 20 3.47 -24.13 3.22
CA VAL A 20 4.15 -22.93 2.71
C VAL A 20 5.36 -23.38 1.91
N GLU A 21 5.52 -22.83 0.72
CA GLU A 21 6.55 -23.19 -0.24
C GLU A 21 7.58 -22.06 -0.43
N ALA A 22 8.75 -22.44 -0.95
CA ALA A 22 9.77 -21.46 -1.29
C ALA A 22 9.27 -20.55 -2.42
N GLY A 23 9.22 -19.25 -2.15
CA GLY A 23 8.72 -18.24 -3.09
C GLY A 23 7.32 -17.72 -2.76
N ASP A 24 6.63 -18.30 -1.77
CA ASP A 24 5.36 -17.75 -1.28
C ASP A 24 5.52 -16.32 -0.74
N MET A 25 4.55 -15.47 -1.05
CA MET A 25 4.51 -14.07 -0.61
C MET A 25 3.36 -13.84 0.38
N MET A 26 3.66 -13.19 1.50
CA MET A 26 2.71 -12.89 2.57
C MET A 26 2.57 -11.37 2.71
N GLY A 27 1.39 -10.84 2.42
CA GLY A 27 1.10 -9.41 2.59
C GLY A 27 0.88 -9.04 4.06
N SER A 28 1.39 -7.89 4.49
CA SER A 28 1.15 -7.35 5.84
C SER A 28 -0.30 -6.95 6.08
N GLY A 29 -1.03 -6.64 5.00
CA GLY A 29 -2.22 -5.78 5.02
C GLY A 29 -1.84 -4.30 4.91
N THR A 30 -2.84 -3.44 4.68
CA THR A 30 -2.65 -1.98 4.59
C THR A 30 -2.03 -1.44 5.88
N ILE A 31 -0.95 -0.65 5.75
CA ILE A 31 -0.24 -0.08 6.89
C ILE A 31 -0.76 1.34 7.12
N SER A 32 -1.58 1.50 8.16
CA SER A 32 -2.09 2.81 8.62
C SER A 32 -1.58 3.12 10.02
N GLY A 33 -0.98 4.30 10.18
CA GLY A 33 -0.59 4.84 11.48
C GLY A 33 -1.73 5.58 12.18
N PRO A 34 -1.46 6.20 13.35
CA PRO A 34 -2.48 6.86 14.16
C PRO A 34 -2.90 8.23 13.62
N THR A 35 -2.12 8.85 12.73
CA THR A 35 -2.38 10.18 12.19
C THR A 35 -2.96 10.10 10.77
N LYS A 36 -3.78 11.09 10.38
CA LYS A 36 -4.48 11.08 9.08
C LYS A 36 -3.54 11.02 7.87
N ASP A 37 -2.38 11.64 7.97
CA ASP A 37 -1.32 11.64 6.96
C ASP A 37 -0.51 10.33 6.91
N SER A 38 -0.77 9.40 7.85
CA SER A 38 -0.14 8.08 7.91
C SER A 38 -1.07 6.93 7.51
N TYR A 39 -2.25 7.23 6.93
CA TYR A 39 -3.17 6.21 6.43
C TYR A 39 -2.68 5.59 5.12
N GLY A 40 -2.83 4.27 4.99
CA GLY A 40 -2.23 3.48 3.92
C GLY A 40 -3.06 3.33 2.65
N SER A 41 -4.23 3.96 2.54
CA SER A 41 -5.07 3.89 1.34
C SER A 41 -5.80 5.19 1.03
N MET A 42 -6.13 5.41 -0.24
CA MET A 42 -6.96 6.57 -0.64
C MET A 42 -8.37 6.52 -0.05
N LEU A 43 -8.89 5.32 0.20
CA LEU A 43 -10.18 5.14 0.88
C LEU A 43 -10.15 5.78 2.27
N GLU A 44 -9.08 5.53 3.03
CA GLU A 44 -8.91 6.07 4.38
C GLU A 44 -8.53 7.56 4.33
N LEU A 45 -7.54 7.92 3.52
CA LEU A 45 -7.05 9.31 3.39
C LEU A 45 -8.18 10.27 3.02
N THR A 46 -9.05 9.85 2.10
CA THR A 46 -10.14 10.70 1.61
C THR A 46 -11.46 10.47 2.32
N TRP A 47 -11.49 9.55 3.29
CA TRP A 47 -12.70 9.12 4.00
C TRP A 47 -13.85 8.78 3.02
N LYS A 48 -13.61 7.80 2.16
CA LYS A 48 -14.54 7.39 1.09
C LYS A 48 -14.90 8.56 0.16
N GLY A 49 -13.90 9.39 -0.17
CA GLY A 49 -14.02 10.52 -1.08
C GLY A 49 -14.74 11.76 -0.53
N GLN A 50 -15.03 11.80 0.78
CA GLN A 50 -15.63 12.97 1.44
C GLN A 50 -14.62 14.11 1.62
N ASN A 51 -13.35 13.79 1.77
CA ASN A 51 -12.25 14.73 1.97
C ASN A 51 -11.21 14.55 0.85
N PRO A 52 -11.37 15.18 -0.34
CA PRO A 52 -10.41 15.03 -1.43
C PRO A 52 -9.00 15.50 -1.05
N ILE A 53 -7.98 14.84 -1.59
CA ILE A 53 -6.58 15.28 -1.51
C ILE A 53 -6.34 16.33 -2.59
N GLN A 54 -5.73 17.46 -2.21
CA GLN A 54 -5.24 18.47 -3.14
C GLN A 54 -3.87 18.08 -3.68
N MET A 55 -3.72 18.09 -5.00
CA MET A 55 -2.46 17.80 -5.68
C MET A 55 -1.70 19.09 -5.99
N ASN A 56 -0.38 18.98 -6.21
CA ASN A 56 0.48 20.14 -6.49
C ASN A 56 0.14 20.87 -7.79
N ASP A 57 -0.51 20.20 -8.74
CA ASP A 57 -0.98 20.79 -10.00
C ASP A 57 -2.36 21.47 -9.88
N GLY A 58 -2.92 21.53 -8.66
CA GLY A 58 -4.25 22.09 -8.39
C GLY A 58 -5.41 21.13 -8.67
N SER A 59 -5.14 19.92 -9.14
CA SER A 59 -6.18 18.88 -9.28
C SER A 59 -6.50 18.23 -7.94
N GLU A 60 -7.67 17.59 -7.84
CA GLU A 60 -8.07 16.84 -6.65
C GLU A 60 -8.05 15.34 -6.91
N ARG A 61 -7.88 14.56 -5.84
CA ARG A 61 -8.06 13.10 -5.86
C ARG A 61 -8.94 12.61 -4.72
N LYS A 62 -9.94 11.81 -5.09
CA LYS A 62 -10.72 10.97 -4.16
C LYS A 62 -10.21 9.52 -4.20
N PHE A 63 -9.97 9.04 -5.41
CA PHE A 63 -9.35 7.76 -5.73
C PHE A 63 -8.35 7.97 -6.88
N ILE A 64 -7.68 6.89 -7.28
CA ILE A 64 -6.73 6.90 -8.39
C ILE A 64 -7.50 7.10 -9.69
N ASN A 65 -7.05 8.04 -10.52
CA ASN A 65 -7.60 8.31 -11.84
C ASN A 65 -6.76 7.62 -12.93
N ASP A 66 -7.33 7.50 -14.14
CA ASP A 66 -6.58 7.06 -15.31
C ASP A 66 -5.33 7.91 -15.52
N ASN A 67 -4.24 7.24 -15.81
CA ASN A 67 -2.88 7.77 -15.99
C ASN A 67 -2.18 8.28 -14.73
N ASP A 68 -2.78 8.18 -13.55
CA ASP A 68 -2.05 8.38 -12.30
C ASP A 68 -1.00 7.28 -12.11
N THR A 69 0.13 7.65 -11.52
CA THR A 69 1.21 6.72 -11.15
C THR A 69 1.39 6.74 -9.64
N VAL A 70 1.29 5.57 -9.01
CA VAL A 70 1.56 5.39 -7.58
C VAL A 70 2.96 4.82 -7.42
N ILE A 71 3.75 5.41 -6.51
CA ILE A 71 5.10 4.96 -6.19
C ILE A 71 5.16 4.76 -4.67
N MET A 72 5.41 3.52 -4.23
CA MET A 72 5.69 3.20 -2.84
C MET A 72 7.20 3.09 -2.63
N ARG A 73 7.70 3.73 -1.58
CA ARG A 73 9.12 3.72 -1.19
C ARG A 73 9.22 3.45 0.30
N ALA A 74 10.22 2.66 0.68
CA ALA A 74 10.51 2.36 2.07
C ALA A 74 12.02 2.28 2.29
N HIS A 75 12.46 2.62 3.50
CA HIS A 75 13.82 2.45 3.94
C HIS A 75 13.89 2.33 5.46
N CYS A 76 14.98 1.73 5.93
CA CYS A 76 15.45 1.88 7.29
C CYS A 76 16.74 2.71 7.25
N GLU A 77 16.93 3.56 8.25
CA GLU A 77 18.15 4.37 8.38
C GLU A 77 18.60 4.43 9.84
N ASN A 78 19.91 4.54 10.01
CA ASN A 78 20.57 4.97 11.24
C ASN A 78 21.56 6.10 10.88
N ASP A 79 22.39 6.53 11.84
CA ASP A 79 23.31 7.67 11.66
C ASP A 79 24.37 7.47 10.56
N GLU A 80 24.65 6.22 10.16
CA GLU A 80 25.74 5.88 9.24
C GLU A 80 25.23 5.34 7.89
N ILE A 81 24.12 4.60 7.90
CA ILE A 81 23.69 3.75 6.80
C ILE A 81 22.19 3.87 6.59
N ARG A 82 21.81 3.91 5.31
CA ARG A 82 20.44 3.77 4.84
C ARG A 82 20.29 2.54 3.96
N ILE A 83 19.30 1.70 4.27
CA ILE A 83 18.94 0.50 3.51
C ILE A 83 17.54 0.69 2.93
N GLY A 84 17.45 0.80 1.61
CA GLY A 84 16.19 1.04 0.89
C GLY A 84 15.63 -0.21 0.21
N PHE A 85 14.32 -0.20 -0.04
CA PHE A 85 13.61 -1.23 -0.82
C PHE A 85 13.52 -0.91 -2.32
N GLY A 86 13.97 0.28 -2.75
CA GLY A 86 13.74 0.80 -4.09
C GLY A 86 12.31 1.30 -4.30
N ASP A 87 11.87 1.32 -5.57
CA ASP A 87 10.56 1.81 -5.98
C ASP A 87 9.62 0.63 -6.32
N CYS A 88 8.46 0.58 -5.68
CA CYS A 88 7.32 -0.22 -6.14
C CYS A 88 6.35 0.71 -6.87
N ILE A 89 6.32 0.62 -8.20
CA ILE A 89 5.67 1.59 -9.09
C ILE A 89 4.58 0.93 -9.95
N GLY A 90 3.47 1.64 -10.13
CA GLY A 90 2.42 1.24 -11.06
C GLY A 90 1.67 2.45 -11.62
N LYS A 91 1.40 2.44 -12.94
CA LYS A 91 0.55 3.43 -13.60
C LYS A 91 -0.80 2.79 -13.94
N VAL A 92 -1.88 3.44 -13.55
CA VAL A 92 -3.23 3.02 -13.95
C VAL A 92 -3.46 3.44 -15.39
N LEU A 93 -3.79 2.48 -16.25
CA LEU A 93 -4.21 2.74 -17.62
C LEU A 93 -5.74 2.79 -17.71
N PRO A 94 -6.29 3.52 -18.69
CA PRO A 94 -7.73 3.49 -18.95
C PRO A 94 -8.25 2.06 -19.11
N ALA A 95 -9.46 1.83 -18.60
CA ALA A 95 -10.16 0.58 -18.82
C ALA A 95 -10.38 0.35 -20.33
N PHE A 96 -10.34 -0.92 -20.75
CA PHE A 96 -10.75 -1.28 -22.11
C PHE A 96 -12.25 -0.99 -22.30
N GLU A 97 -12.63 -0.43 -23.45
CA GLU A 97 -14.04 -0.34 -23.82
C GLU A 97 -14.62 -1.74 -24.00
N PHE A 98 -15.57 -2.10 -23.14
CA PHE A 98 -16.31 -3.34 -23.27
C PHE A 98 -17.32 -3.22 -24.41
N LYS A 99 -17.03 -3.83 -25.56
CA LYS A 99 -18.02 -3.99 -26.64
C LYS A 99 -18.99 -5.10 -26.25
N LYS A 100 -20.27 -4.74 -26.05
CA LYS A 100 -21.37 -5.70 -25.88
C LYS A 100 -21.74 -6.36 -27.19
#